data_AF-U2REP0-F1
#
_entry.id   AF-U2REP0-F1
#
_cell.length_a   1.000
_cell.length_b   1.000
_cell.length_c   1.000
_cell.angle_alpha   90.00
_cell.angle_beta   90.00
_cell.angle_gamma   90.00
#
_symmetry.space_group_name_H-M   'P 1'
#
loop_
_entity.id
_entity.type
_entity.pdbx_description
1 polymer ?
#
loop_
_entity_poly.entity_id
_entity_poly.type
_entity_poly.pdbx_seq_one_letter_code
_entity_poly.pdbx_strand_id
1 'polypeptide(L)'
;MLGMLKWTLILPGVVPHFFCGATAGVFGNATGGRRGASIGAFANGLLLTFLPVILLPVLGNLGFANTTFSDADFVTVGIVLGNMAKHISPVVISGIIVGITAILVAFGFVPSKKSK
;
A
#
# COMPACT_ATOMS: atom_id res chain seq x y z
N MET A 1 -0.24 -2.79 -29.26
CA MET A 1 1.18 -3.17 -29.04
C MET A 1 1.41 -3.82 -27.67
N LEU A 2 0.99 -3.25 -26.54
CA LEU A 2 1.15 -3.89 -25.21
C LEU A 2 0.32 -5.19 -25.02
N GLY A 3 -0.92 -5.26 -25.53
CA GLY A 3 -1.73 -6.48 -25.48
C GLY A 3 -1.21 -7.64 -26.36
N MET A 4 -0.42 -7.32 -27.40
CA MET A 4 0.26 -8.34 -28.23
C MET A 4 1.47 -8.96 -27.51
N LEU A 5 2.07 -8.23 -26.56
CA LEU A 5 3.24 -8.66 -25.79
C LEU A 5 2.86 -9.40 -24.49
N LYS A 6 1.55 -9.59 -24.21
CA LYS A 6 1.02 -10.11 -22.93
C LYS A 6 1.56 -9.37 -21.69
N TRP A 7 1.90 -8.09 -21.84
CA TRP A 7 2.39 -7.30 -20.72
C TRP A 7 1.24 -6.74 -19.90
N THR A 8 1.39 -6.79 -18.59
CA THR A 8 0.42 -6.24 -17.65
C THR A 8 0.37 -4.73 -17.77
N LEU A 9 -0.78 -4.21 -18.22
CA LEU A 9 -1.03 -2.78 -18.33
C LEU A 9 -1.60 -2.25 -17.00
N ILE A 10 -0.86 -1.35 -16.35
CA ILE A 10 -1.36 -0.60 -15.19
C ILE A 10 -1.78 0.78 -15.68
N LEU A 11 -3.03 1.13 -15.43
CA LEU A 11 -3.52 2.49 -15.63
C LEU A 11 -3.19 3.30 -14.38
N PRO A 12 -2.31 4.33 -14.47
CA PRO A 12 -1.98 5.15 -13.32
C PRO A 12 -3.22 5.92 -12.87
N GLY A 13 -3.59 5.74 -11.59
CA GLY A 13 -4.70 6.44 -10.98
C GLY A 13 -4.31 7.87 -10.59
N VAL A 14 -5.15 8.85 -10.94
CA VAL A 14 -4.88 10.27 -10.60
C VAL A 14 -4.91 10.49 -9.09
N VAL A 15 -5.80 9.79 -8.38
CA VAL A 15 -5.98 9.89 -6.91
C VAL A 15 -4.71 9.44 -6.16
N PRO A 16 -4.18 8.21 -6.35
CA PRO A 16 -2.96 7.79 -5.66
C PRO A 16 -1.74 8.66 -5.96
N HIS A 17 -1.51 8.99 -7.23
CA HIS A 17 -0.37 9.83 -7.62
C HIS A 17 -0.48 11.23 -7.01
N PHE A 18 -1.68 11.77 -6.85
CA PHE A 18 -1.90 13.05 -6.21
C PHE A 18 -1.74 12.97 -4.69
N PHE A 19 -2.50 12.12 -4.00
CA PHE A 19 -2.54 12.11 -2.54
C PHE A 19 -1.28 11.50 -1.92
N CYS A 20 -0.87 10.31 -2.35
CA CYS A 20 0.36 9.70 -1.84
C CYS A 20 1.60 10.47 -2.32
N GLY A 21 1.59 10.98 -3.56
CA GLY A 21 2.66 11.84 -4.08
C GLY A 21 2.79 13.15 -3.30
N ALA A 22 1.67 13.81 -2.96
CA ALA A 22 1.67 15.02 -2.13
C ALA A 22 2.22 14.73 -0.73
N THR A 23 1.79 13.64 -0.10
CA THR A 23 2.30 13.23 1.22
C THR A 23 3.81 12.97 1.19
N ALA A 24 4.31 12.24 0.18
CA ALA A 24 5.74 12.04 -0.03
C ALA A 24 6.49 13.36 -0.26
N GLY A 25 5.87 14.33 -0.96
CA GLY A 25 6.41 15.68 -1.13
C GLY A 25 6.46 16.48 0.17
N VAL A 26 5.44 16.41 1.03
CA VAL A 26 5.41 17.10 2.33
C VAL A 26 6.48 16.55 3.27
N PHE A 27 6.57 15.22 3.41
CA PHE A 27 7.62 14.60 4.23
C PHE A 27 9.01 14.82 3.64
N GLY A 28 9.16 14.71 2.32
CA GLY A 28 10.42 15.01 1.62
C GLY A 28 10.86 16.47 1.80
N ASN A 29 9.91 17.41 1.85
CA ASN A 29 10.19 18.81 2.17
C ASN A 29 10.66 18.99 3.61
N ALA A 30 10.03 18.28 4.56
CA ALA A 30 10.42 18.34 5.97
C ALA A 30 11.84 17.79 6.21
N THR A 31 12.26 16.76 5.48
CA THR A 31 13.59 16.13 5.67
C THR A 31 14.69 16.73 4.80
N GLY A 32 14.37 17.24 3.61
CA GLY A 32 15.36 17.65 2.60
C GLY A 32 15.01 18.94 1.85
N GLY A 33 14.07 19.73 2.36
CA GLY A 33 13.61 20.97 1.73
C GLY A 33 13.04 20.76 0.33
N ARG A 34 13.09 21.80 -0.51
CA ARG A 34 12.48 21.78 -1.85
C ARG A 34 12.99 20.65 -2.74
N ARG A 35 14.28 20.29 -2.62
CA ARG A 35 14.87 19.18 -3.38
C ARG A 35 14.35 17.83 -2.88
N GLY A 36 14.25 17.66 -1.56
CA GLY A 36 13.64 16.47 -0.96
C GLY A 36 12.17 16.31 -1.34
N ALA A 37 11.43 17.41 -1.45
CA ALA A 37 10.04 17.40 -1.91
C ALA A 37 9.91 16.87 -3.35
N SER A 38 10.72 17.40 -4.27
CA SER A 38 10.68 16.98 -5.69
C SER A 38 11.14 15.53 -5.88
N ILE A 39 12.25 15.13 -5.24
CA ILE A 39 12.78 13.77 -5.38
C ILE A 39 11.85 12.76 -4.70
N GLY A 40 11.32 13.07 -3.52
CA GLY A 40 10.40 12.21 -2.78
C GLY A 40 9.08 11.97 -3.53
N ALA A 41 8.46 13.03 -4.04
CA ALA A 41 7.24 12.91 -4.83
C ALA A 41 7.46 12.13 -6.15
N PHE A 42 8.60 12.38 -6.82
CA PHE A 42 8.96 11.68 -8.06
C PHE A 42 9.22 10.18 -7.83
N ALA A 43 10.03 9.84 -6.82
CA ALA A 43 10.32 8.45 -6.49
C ALA A 43 9.05 7.70 -6.07
N ASN A 44 8.17 8.33 -5.29
CA ASN A 44 6.89 7.73 -4.92
C ASN A 44 5.97 7.51 -6.13
N GLY A 45 5.91 8.46 -7.07
CA GLY A 45 5.16 8.29 -8.32
C GLY A 45 5.67 7.12 -9.17
N LEU A 46 6.99 6.93 -9.25
CA LEU A 46 7.58 5.76 -9.91
C LEU A 46 7.21 4.46 -9.18
N LEU A 47 7.34 4.43 -7.86
CA LEU A 47 6.97 3.27 -7.05
C LEU A 47 5.50 2.89 -7.26
N LEU A 48 4.56 3.83 -7.17
CA LEU A 48 3.13 3.57 -7.40
C LEU A 48 2.80 3.04 -8.80
N THR A 49 3.62 3.38 -9.80
CA THR A 49 3.39 2.95 -11.19
C THR A 49 3.89 1.53 -11.43
N PHE A 50 5.04 1.15 -10.87
CA PHE A 50 5.70 -0.13 -11.14
C PHE A 50 5.42 -1.21 -10.09
N LEU A 51 5.23 -0.83 -8.83
CA LEU A 51 5.02 -1.77 -7.73
C LEU A 51 3.77 -2.66 -7.91
N PRO A 52 2.64 -2.17 -8.45
CA PRO A 52 1.47 -3.01 -8.71
C PRO A 52 1.72 -4.15 -9.72
N VAL A 53 2.76 -4.05 -10.58
CA VAL A 53 3.10 -5.13 -11.54
C VAL A 53 3.41 -6.42 -10.79
N ILE A 54 4.07 -6.30 -9.63
CA ILE A 54 4.49 -7.42 -8.80
C ILE A 54 3.30 -7.98 -8.00
N LEU A 55 2.32 -7.13 -7.64
CA LEU A 55 1.15 -7.51 -6.86
C LEU A 55 0.09 -8.25 -7.69
N LEU A 56 -0.12 -7.86 -8.94
CA LEU A 56 -1.16 -8.44 -9.81
C LEU A 56 -1.14 -9.97 -9.94
N PRO A 57 0.01 -10.66 -10.08
CA PRO A 57 0.02 -12.13 -10.08
C PRO A 57 -0.31 -12.73 -8.71
N VAL A 58 -0.02 -12.03 -7.61
CA VAL A 58 -0.32 -12.47 -6.25
C VAL A 58 -1.83 -12.39 -5.99
N LEU A 59 -2.47 -11.27 -6.34
CA LEU A 59 -3.92 -11.09 -6.21
C LEU A 59 -4.70 -11.96 -7.21
N GLY A 60 -4.19 -12.14 -8.42
CA GLY A 60 -4.80 -13.03 -9.42
C GLY A 60 -4.89 -14.48 -8.94
N ASN A 61 -3.86 -14.99 -8.28
CA ASN A 61 -3.87 -16.33 -7.68
C ASN A 61 -4.84 -16.47 -6.50
N LEU A 62 -5.25 -15.36 -5.88
CA LEU A 62 -6.22 -15.32 -4.78
C LEU A 62 -7.68 -15.09 -5.27
N GLY A 63 -7.90 -15.03 -6.59
CA GLY A 63 -9.22 -14.78 -7.20
C GLY A 63 -9.55 -13.30 -7.41
N PHE A 64 -8.64 -12.38 -7.04
CA PHE A 64 -8.77 -10.93 -7.24
C PHE A 64 -8.03 -10.49 -8.50
N ALA A 65 -8.45 -11.02 -9.66
CA ALA A 65 -7.81 -10.70 -10.94
C ALA A 65 -8.03 -9.23 -11.33
N ASN A 66 -6.97 -8.57 -11.81
CA ASN A 66 -6.97 -7.19 -12.32
C ASN A 66 -7.36 -6.11 -11.30
N THR A 67 -7.41 -6.43 -10.00
CA THR A 67 -7.54 -5.42 -8.95
C THR A 67 -6.19 -5.19 -8.30
N THR A 68 -5.94 -3.95 -7.89
CA THR A 68 -4.75 -3.56 -7.13
C THR A 68 -5.11 -2.48 -6.13
N PHE A 69 -4.31 -2.36 -5.09
CA PHE A 69 -4.41 -1.23 -4.17
C PHE A 69 -3.83 0.04 -4.80
N SER A 70 -4.36 1.17 -4.33
CA SER A 70 -3.98 2.53 -4.74
C SER A 70 -2.64 2.95 -4.13
N ASP A 71 -2.33 2.51 -2.91
CA ASP A 71 -1.23 3.10 -2.13
C ASP A 71 -0.05 2.14 -2.00
N ALA A 72 1.17 2.69 -1.98
CA ALA A 72 2.41 1.91 -2.05
C ALA A 72 2.59 0.98 -0.84
N ASP A 73 2.15 1.40 0.34
CA ASP A 73 2.14 0.62 1.56
C ASP A 73 1.15 -0.55 1.47
N PHE A 74 -0.08 -0.33 1.01
CA PHE A 74 -1.06 -1.41 0.79
C PHE A 74 -0.61 -2.38 -0.30
N VAL A 75 0.04 -1.90 -1.36
CA VAL A 75 0.62 -2.78 -2.39
C VAL A 75 1.74 -3.64 -1.79
N THR A 76 2.62 -3.05 -0.98
CA THR A 76 3.72 -3.78 -0.34
C THR A 76 3.20 -4.82 0.66
N VAL A 77 2.27 -4.42 1.55
CA VAL A 77 1.62 -5.32 2.50
C VAL A 77 0.84 -6.41 1.77
N GLY A 78 0.16 -6.07 0.68
CA GLY A 78 -0.55 -7.01 -0.18
C GLY A 78 0.37 -8.07 -0.80
N ILE A 79 1.58 -7.71 -1.22
CA ILE A 79 2.57 -8.67 -1.73
C ILE A 79 2.98 -9.64 -0.62
N VAL A 80 3.30 -9.11 0.57
CA VAL A 80 3.74 -9.91 1.73
C VAL A 80 2.62 -10.85 2.19
N LEU A 81 1.44 -10.31 2.50
CA LEU A 81 0.29 -11.08 2.97
C LEU A 81 -0.21 -12.05 1.90
N GLY A 82 -0.24 -11.65 0.64
CA GLY A 82 -0.66 -12.52 -0.45
C GLY A 82 0.29 -13.69 -0.68
N ASN A 83 1.60 -13.52 -0.41
CA ASN A 83 2.53 -14.64 -0.41
C ASN A 83 2.35 -15.53 0.83
N MET A 84 2.04 -14.96 1.99
CA MET A 84 1.71 -15.73 3.21
C MET A 84 0.39 -16.52 3.06
N ALA A 85 -0.59 -15.98 2.35
CA ALA A 85 -1.88 -16.62 2.08
C ALA A 85 -1.77 -17.89 1.22
N LYS A 86 -0.63 -18.11 0.55
CA LYS A 86 -0.34 -19.40 -0.11
C LYS A 86 -0.08 -20.53 0.88
N HIS A 87 0.33 -20.20 2.11
CA HIS A 87 0.71 -21.16 3.15
C HIS A 87 -0.26 -21.17 4.34
N ILE A 88 -1.07 -20.12 4.50
CA ILE A 88 -1.99 -19.92 5.62
C ILE A 88 -3.38 -19.57 5.07
N SER A 89 -4.44 -20.15 5.64
CA SER A 89 -5.82 -19.87 5.23
C SER A 89 -6.14 -18.36 5.33
N PRO A 90 -6.73 -17.74 4.29
CA PRO A 90 -7.09 -16.31 4.28
C PRO A 90 -7.98 -15.89 5.46
N VAL A 91 -8.81 -16.80 5.97
CA VAL A 91 -9.72 -16.57 7.11
C VAL A 91 -8.95 -16.37 8.42
N VAL A 92 -7.82 -17.07 8.57
CA VAL A 92 -6.97 -16.93 9.77
C VAL A 92 -6.22 -15.60 9.73
N ILE A 93 -5.72 -15.22 8.56
CA ILE A 93 -5.01 -13.94 8.37
C ILE A 93 -5.96 -12.77 8.65
N SER A 94 -7.17 -12.79 8.09
CA SER A 94 -8.16 -11.72 8.33
C SER A 94 -8.61 -11.67 9.79
N GLY A 95 -8.81 -12.82 10.44
CA GLY A 95 -9.14 -12.89 11.87
C GLY A 95 -8.07 -12.28 12.77
N ILE A 96 -6.79 -12.55 12.50
CA ILE A 96 -5.66 -11.95 13.24
C ILE A 96 -5.63 -10.43 13.05
N ILE A 97 -5.76 -9.94 11.82
CA ILE A 97 -5.72 -8.49 11.52
C ILE A 97 -6.88 -7.76 12.22
N VAL A 98 -8.09 -8.32 12.16
CA VAL A 98 -9.27 -7.75 12.84
C VAL A 98 -9.06 -7.76 14.36
N GLY A 99 -8.53 -8.85 14.92
CA GLY A 99 -8.21 -8.94 16.34
C GLY A 99 -7.21 -7.89 16.80
N ILE A 100 -6.09 -7.73 16.09
CA ILE A 100 -5.07 -6.70 16.38
C ILE A 100 -5.69 -5.30 16.29
N THR A 101 -6.46 -5.02 15.23
CA THR A 101 -7.09 -3.72 15.04
C THR A 101 -8.07 -3.40 16.16
N ALA A 102 -8.92 -4.36 16.55
CA ALA A 102 -9.86 -4.19 17.65
C ALA A 102 -9.16 -3.92 18.99
N ILE A 103 -8.05 -4.62 19.26
CA ILE A 103 -7.23 -4.41 20.46
C ILE A 103 -6.63 -2.99 20.46
N LEU A 104 -6.04 -2.55 19.35
CA LEU A 104 -5.46 -1.21 19.23
C LEU A 104 -6.51 -0.11 19.42
N VAL A 105 -7.69 -0.28 18.83
CA VAL A 105 -8.82 0.63 19.01
C VAL A 105 -9.25 0.65 20.48
N ALA A 106 -9.40 -0.51 21.12
CA ALA A 106 -9.75 -0.60 22.54
C ALA A 106 -8.73 0.11 23.44
N PHE A 107 -7.43 -0.05 23.17
CA PHE A 107 -6.37 0.70 23.86
C PHE A 107 -6.47 2.21 23.66
N GLY A 108 -6.88 2.68 22.48
CA GLY A 108 -7.11 4.10 22.21
C GLY A 108 -8.27 4.71 23.02
N PHE A 109 -9.25 3.89 23.41
CA PHE A 109 -10.36 4.30 24.27
C PHE A 109 -10.06 4.17 25.77
N VAL A 110 -8.91 3.59 26.17
CA VAL A 110 -8.48 3.60 27.57
C VAL A 110 -8.05 5.01 27.93
N PRO A 111 -8.78 5.74 28.80
CA PRO A 111 -8.38 7.08 29.19
C PRO A 111 -7.05 7.02 29.92
N SER A 112 -6.03 7.68 29.34
CA SER A 112 -4.76 7.90 30.02
C SER A 112 -5.01 8.66 31.32
N LYS A 113 -4.61 8.09 32.47
CA LYS A 113 -4.57 8.85 33.73
C LYS A 113 -3.59 10.00 33.53
N LYS A 114 -4.10 11.23 33.44
CA LYS A 114 -3.28 12.45 33.58
C LYS A 114 -2.52 12.33 34.91
N SER A 115 -1.20 12.16 34.83
CA SER A 115 -0.33 12.44 35.97
C SER A 115 -0.48 13.93 36.26
N LYS A 116 -0.94 14.23 37.49
CA LYS A 116 -0.88 15.57 38.06
C LYS A 116 0.56 16.02 38.20
#